data_AF-A0A1Q6ICB6-F1
#
_entry.id   AF-A0A1Q6ICB6-F1
#
_cell.length_a   1.000
_cell.length_b   1.000
_cell.length_c   1.000
_cell.angle_alpha   90.00
_cell.angle_beta   90.00
_cell.angle_gamma   90.00
#
_symmetry.space_group_name_H-M   'P 1'
#
loop_
_entity.id
_entity.type
_entity.pdbx_description
1 polymer ?
#
loop_
_entity_poly.entity_id
_entity_poly.type
_entity_poly.pdbx_seq_one_letter_code
_entity_poly.pdbx_strand_id
1 'polypeptide(L)'
;MDATVSIVCFKSKKLSNGEYPLMIRITQGKERAYKSLGLSVLDSLWNYNKEEPKRSHPNYEWLLKIVSQEKQKYLNLIFELRALGKSFTPQTLISKVEKKENKSDVDTYIRNIIELMINEKRLGNAKSYTHCYNSLKTFAVNLCIPFTDIDVAWLKRYERFLRERGNSDNTMGIRFRTLRAVYNKAIEDDIVDEKYYPFKKFKVSHFNKKTTKRAISKSEMAKVLALDLSNITTYYSPLLYLSKDLFVFSYLGCGINMIDMAYLTYSNIIDDRICFKRHKTGQGITFRLLPQTIEIINKYKNEGYSLSDYIFPILDKKFHITEIQQYDRIRKVTKGVNRNLKKIGSFLGLNIPLTTYVARHSFATVLKRSGVNVAIISEALGHTSLSTTQFYLDSFDNEQIDDAMKNLL
;
A
#
# COMPACT_ATOMS: atom_id res chain seq x y z
N MET A 1 -32.41 12.64 -29.99
CA MET A 1 -31.60 13.09 -31.16
C MET A 1 -30.50 12.09 -31.37
N ASP A 2 -30.43 11.48 -32.56
CA ASP A 2 -29.39 10.52 -32.89
C ASP A 2 -28.05 11.20 -33.13
N ALA A 3 -26.98 10.60 -32.60
CA ALA A 3 -25.62 11.05 -32.84
C ALA A 3 -25.07 10.33 -34.07
N THR A 4 -24.47 11.07 -34.99
CA THR A 4 -23.86 10.52 -36.21
C THR A 4 -22.34 10.60 -36.13
N VAL A 5 -21.67 9.52 -36.57
CA VAL A 5 -20.21 9.43 -36.63
C VAL A 5 -19.80 9.35 -38.11
N SER A 6 -18.94 10.28 -38.51
CA SER A 6 -18.42 10.42 -39.88
C SER A 6 -16.92 10.61 -39.85
N ILE A 7 -16.22 10.28 -40.94
CA ILE A 7 -14.82 10.65 -41.13
C ILE A 7 -14.76 11.62 -42.29
N VAL A 8 -14.22 12.81 -42.04
CA VAL A 8 -14.23 13.89 -43.00
C VAL A 8 -12.83 14.33 -43.36
N CYS A 9 -12.62 14.59 -44.64
CA CYS A 9 -11.46 15.33 -45.12
C CYS A 9 -11.67 16.82 -44.79
N PHE A 10 -10.87 17.34 -43.85
CA PHE A 10 -11.10 18.64 -43.23
C PHE A 10 -10.45 19.77 -44.03
N LYS A 11 -11.19 20.29 -45.01
CA LYS A 11 -10.70 21.31 -45.97
C LYS A 11 -10.26 22.64 -45.34
N SER A 12 -10.69 22.94 -44.12
CA SER A 12 -10.32 24.18 -43.42
C SER A 12 -8.84 24.23 -43.00
N LYS A 13 -8.10 23.12 -43.10
CA LYS A 13 -6.67 23.08 -42.78
C LYS A 13 -5.90 22.30 -43.85
N LYS A 14 -5.18 23.00 -44.72
CA LYS A 14 -4.23 22.39 -45.66
C LYS A 14 -2.87 22.23 -44.96
N LEU A 15 -2.27 21.05 -45.08
CA LEU A 15 -0.94 20.76 -44.53
C LEU A 15 0.17 21.21 -45.50
N SER A 16 1.40 21.31 -45.01
CA SER A 16 2.56 21.74 -45.81
C SER A 16 2.87 20.82 -46.99
N ASN A 17 2.51 19.53 -46.89
CA ASN A 17 2.62 18.55 -47.96
C ASN A 17 1.47 18.63 -49.01
N GLY A 18 0.55 19.59 -48.86
CA GLY A 18 -0.57 19.80 -49.78
C GLY A 18 -1.81 18.95 -49.50
N GLU A 19 -1.76 18.05 -48.52
CA GLU A 19 -2.86 17.18 -48.12
C GLU A 19 -3.78 17.84 -47.08
N TYR A 20 -4.93 17.22 -46.85
CA TYR A 20 -5.91 17.62 -45.85
C TYR A 20 -6.05 16.53 -44.78
N PRO A 21 -6.12 16.89 -43.49
CA PRO A 21 -6.23 15.92 -42.42
C PRO A 21 -7.60 15.24 -42.43
N LEU A 22 -7.60 13.95 -42.10
CA LEU A 22 -8.80 13.18 -41.85
C LEU A 22 -9.21 13.34 -40.38
N MET A 23 -10.45 13.74 -40.16
CA MET A 23 -11.01 13.99 -38.85
C MET A 23 -12.22 13.10 -38.61
N ILE A 24 -12.31 12.48 -37.43
CA ILE A 24 -13.58 11.94 -36.94
C ILE A 24 -14.47 13.13 -36.58
N ARG A 25 -15.67 13.18 -37.14
CA ARG A 25 -16.70 14.17 -36.83
C ARG A 25 -17.89 13.47 -36.18
N ILE A 26 -18.20 13.88 -34.96
CA ILE A 26 -19.38 13.45 -34.21
C ILE A 26 -20.38 14.61 -34.18
N THR A 27 -21.61 14.36 -34.61
CA THR A 27 -22.68 15.38 -34.62
C THR A 27 -23.87 14.90 -33.80
N GLN A 28 -24.39 15.75 -32.93
CA GLN A 28 -25.61 15.49 -32.16
C GLN A 28 -26.42 16.78 -32.07
N GLY A 29 -27.53 16.86 -32.81
CA GLY A 29 -28.29 18.10 -32.95
C GLY A 29 -27.45 19.21 -33.58
N LYS A 30 -27.30 20.35 -32.88
CA LYS A 30 -26.45 21.49 -33.31
C LYS A 30 -24.99 21.37 -32.88
N GLU A 31 -24.66 20.45 -31.98
CA GLU A 31 -23.31 20.28 -31.47
C GLU A 31 -22.47 19.40 -32.39
N ARG A 32 -21.21 19.78 -32.59
CA ARG A 32 -20.22 19.03 -33.37
C ARG A 32 -18.90 18.99 -32.62
N ALA A 33 -18.23 17.85 -32.65
CA ALA A 33 -16.87 17.72 -32.17
C ALA A 33 -16.01 16.97 -33.19
N TYR A 34 -14.73 17.34 -33.25
CA TYR A 34 -13.77 16.83 -34.23
C TYR A 34 -12.53 16.27 -33.52
N LYS A 35 -12.05 15.11 -33.97
CA LYS A 35 -10.77 14.53 -33.54
C LYS A 35 -9.92 14.17 -34.75
N SER A 36 -8.65 14.55 -34.75
CA SER A 36 -7.72 14.16 -35.81
C SER A 36 -7.38 12.68 -35.73
N LEU A 37 -7.36 12.02 -36.89
CA LEU A 37 -6.88 10.63 -37.03
C LEU A 37 -5.35 10.55 -37.13
N GLY A 38 -4.66 11.69 -37.24
CA GLY A 38 -3.22 11.72 -37.53
C GLY A 38 -2.88 11.30 -38.97
N LEU A 39 -3.88 11.15 -39.83
CA LEU A 39 -3.77 10.82 -41.25
C LEU A 39 -4.20 12.00 -42.11
N SER A 40 -3.69 12.07 -43.33
CA SER A 40 -4.06 13.07 -44.32
C SER A 40 -4.21 12.46 -45.70
N VAL A 41 -4.92 13.16 -46.59
CA VAL A 41 -5.17 12.72 -47.95
C VAL A 41 -5.23 13.91 -48.90
N LEU A 42 -4.82 13.71 -50.15
CA LEU A 42 -5.03 14.69 -51.22
C LEU A 42 -6.54 14.83 -51.52
N ASP A 43 -6.98 16.06 -51.81
CA ASP A 43 -8.38 16.39 -52.16
C ASP A 43 -8.89 15.53 -53.33
N SER A 44 -8.04 15.31 -54.32
CA SER A 44 -8.33 14.51 -55.51
C SER A 44 -8.56 13.02 -55.21
N LEU A 45 -8.08 12.50 -54.07
CA LEU A 45 -8.13 11.09 -53.68
C LEU A 45 -9.19 10.78 -52.61
N TRP A 46 -9.98 11.76 -52.17
CA TRP A 46 -11.07 11.56 -51.22
C TRP A 46 -12.45 11.62 -51.89
N ASN A 47 -13.36 10.72 -51.52
CA ASN A 47 -14.74 10.74 -51.97
C ASN A 47 -15.62 11.43 -50.93
N TYR A 48 -16.03 12.67 -51.20
CA TYR A 48 -16.84 13.48 -50.28
C TYR A 48 -18.28 12.98 -50.10
N ASN A 49 -18.85 12.31 -51.11
CA ASN A 49 -20.21 11.79 -51.02
C ASN A 49 -20.28 10.55 -50.12
N LYS A 50 -19.24 9.71 -50.19
CA LYS A 50 -19.14 8.49 -49.40
C LYS A 50 -18.39 8.68 -48.08
N GLU A 51 -17.67 9.78 -47.93
CA GLU A 51 -16.77 10.03 -46.79
C GLU A 51 -15.70 8.92 -46.64
N GLU A 52 -15.14 8.50 -47.78
CA GLU A 52 -14.21 7.38 -47.90
C GLU A 52 -13.06 7.70 -48.87
N PRO A 53 -11.91 7.02 -48.80
CA PRO A 53 -10.87 7.14 -49.81
C PRO A 53 -11.37 6.65 -51.18
N LYS A 54 -10.91 7.26 -52.28
CA LYS A 54 -11.18 6.75 -53.63
C LYS A 54 -10.36 5.46 -53.86
N ARG A 55 -10.89 4.55 -54.68
CA ARG A 55 -10.18 3.32 -55.10
C ARG A 55 -8.83 3.58 -55.78
N SER A 56 -8.64 4.79 -56.32
CA SER A 56 -7.38 5.25 -56.92
C SER A 56 -6.29 5.62 -55.89
N HIS A 57 -6.60 5.61 -54.58
CA HIS A 57 -5.64 5.91 -53.55
C HIS A 57 -4.63 4.73 -53.40
N PRO A 58 -3.30 4.97 -53.39
CA PRO A 58 -2.29 3.90 -53.33
C PRO A 58 -2.48 2.92 -52.17
N ASN A 59 -2.91 3.44 -51.02
CA ASN A 59 -3.19 2.67 -49.79
C ASN A 59 -4.69 2.50 -49.51
N TYR A 60 -5.54 2.39 -50.54
CA TYR A 60 -7.01 2.35 -50.40
C TYR A 60 -7.50 1.35 -49.34
N GLU A 61 -7.10 0.09 -49.43
CA GLU A 61 -7.55 -0.98 -48.51
C GLU A 61 -7.16 -0.70 -47.05
N TRP A 62 -5.92 -0.26 -46.83
CA TRP A 62 -5.43 0.08 -45.49
C TRP A 62 -6.17 1.28 -44.90
N LEU A 63 -6.33 2.34 -45.70
CA LEU A 63 -7.00 3.57 -45.27
C LEU A 63 -8.49 3.33 -45.01
N LEU A 64 -9.17 2.56 -45.87
CA LEU A 64 -10.56 2.16 -45.69
C LEU A 64 -10.75 1.34 -44.40
N LYS A 65 -9.81 0.42 -44.12
CA LYS A 65 -9.84 -0.38 -42.90
C LYS A 65 -9.69 0.48 -41.64
N ILE A 66 -8.75 1.43 -41.63
CA ILE A 66 -8.58 2.37 -40.51
C ILE A 66 -9.83 3.22 -40.32
N VAL A 67 -10.34 3.82 -41.39
CA VAL A 67 -11.57 4.63 -41.37
C VAL A 67 -12.73 3.83 -40.77
N SER A 68 -12.92 2.60 -41.22
CA SER A 68 -13.97 1.71 -40.73
C SER A 68 -13.79 1.34 -39.25
N GLN A 69 -12.57 0.97 -38.84
CA GLN A 69 -12.27 0.60 -37.45
C GLN A 69 -12.49 1.77 -36.49
N GLU A 70 -11.98 2.95 -36.85
CA GLU A 70 -12.17 4.17 -36.05
C GLU A 70 -13.63 4.52 -35.91
N LYS A 71 -14.39 4.53 -37.02
CA LYS A 71 -15.84 4.75 -36.98
C LYS A 71 -16.54 3.75 -36.06
N GLN A 72 -16.19 2.47 -36.13
CA GLN A 72 -16.79 1.42 -35.32
C GLN A 72 -16.54 1.59 -33.83
N LYS A 73 -15.35 2.07 -33.41
CA LYS A 73 -15.04 2.35 -31.99
C LYS A 73 -16.08 3.29 -31.37
N TYR A 74 -16.39 4.39 -32.05
CA TYR A 74 -17.35 5.39 -31.57
C TYR A 74 -18.79 4.88 -31.64
N LEU A 75 -19.15 4.14 -32.69
CA LEU A 75 -20.48 3.52 -32.80
C LEU A 75 -20.74 2.53 -31.66
N ASN A 76 -19.76 1.69 -31.33
CA ASN A 76 -19.86 0.75 -30.21
C ASN A 76 -20.03 1.49 -28.86
N LEU A 77 -19.27 2.56 -28.63
CA LEU A 77 -19.40 3.37 -27.41
C LEU A 77 -20.77 4.06 -27.32
N ILE A 78 -21.28 4.59 -28.43
CA ILE A 78 -22.63 5.19 -28.49
C ILE A 78 -23.68 4.14 -28.14
N PHE A 79 -23.57 2.94 -28.70
CA PHE A 79 -24.47 1.82 -28.41
C PHE A 79 -24.45 1.44 -26.93
N GLU A 80 -23.26 1.29 -26.34
CA GLU A 80 -23.06 0.98 -24.92
C GLU A 80 -23.73 2.02 -24.01
N LEU A 81 -23.47 3.32 -24.26
CA LEU A 81 -24.03 4.39 -23.42
C LEU A 81 -25.56 4.48 -23.52
N ARG A 82 -26.12 4.21 -24.71
CA ARG A 82 -27.57 4.13 -24.91
C ARG A 82 -28.19 2.97 -24.15
N ALA A 83 -27.60 1.78 -24.24
CA ALA A 83 -28.07 0.60 -23.52
C ALA A 83 -28.09 0.83 -22.00
N LEU A 84 -27.16 1.65 -21.49
CA LEU A 84 -27.08 2.02 -20.08
C LEU A 84 -27.92 3.25 -19.69
N GLY A 85 -28.66 3.86 -20.61
CA GLY A 85 -29.44 5.09 -20.35
C GLY A 85 -28.59 6.32 -19.99
N LYS A 86 -27.29 6.32 -20.30
CA LYS A 86 -26.38 7.41 -19.97
C LYS A 86 -26.42 8.49 -21.06
N SER A 87 -26.56 9.75 -20.64
CA SER A 87 -26.41 10.89 -21.55
C SER A 87 -24.95 11.07 -21.99
N PHE A 88 -24.78 11.64 -23.19
CA PHE A 88 -23.48 11.98 -23.76
C PHE A 88 -23.64 13.16 -24.73
N THR A 89 -22.53 13.86 -24.94
CA THR A 89 -22.32 14.89 -25.97
C THR A 89 -21.19 14.48 -26.92
N PRO A 90 -21.07 15.07 -28.12
CA PRO A 90 -19.97 14.80 -29.05
C PRO A 90 -18.58 14.94 -28.41
N GLN A 91 -18.37 15.95 -27.56
CA GLN A 91 -17.10 16.17 -26.86
C GLN A 91 -16.84 15.11 -25.77
N THR A 92 -17.88 14.65 -25.07
CA THR A 92 -17.72 13.58 -24.07
C THR A 92 -17.39 12.23 -24.72
N LEU A 93 -17.86 11.98 -25.95
CA LEU A 93 -17.52 10.77 -26.71
C LEU A 93 -16.05 10.79 -27.14
N ILE A 94 -15.56 11.91 -27.67
CA ILE A 94 -14.14 12.09 -28.00
C ILE A 94 -13.27 11.87 -26.76
N SER A 95 -13.57 12.58 -25.67
CA SER A 95 -12.77 12.48 -24.44
C SER A 95 -12.83 11.09 -23.79
N LYS A 96 -13.94 10.35 -23.87
CA LYS A 96 -14.01 8.96 -23.38
C LYS A 96 -13.16 7.99 -24.20
N VAL A 97 -13.15 8.13 -25.53
CA VAL A 97 -12.27 7.31 -26.39
C VAL A 97 -10.81 7.70 -26.18
N GLU A 98 -10.50 8.99 -26.06
CA GLU A 98 -9.14 9.46 -25.77
C GLU A 98 -8.64 9.05 -24.40
N LYS A 99 -9.48 9.05 -23.36
CA LYS A 99 -9.13 8.50 -22.04
C LYS A 99 -8.82 6.99 -22.11
N LYS A 100 -9.51 6.23 -22.97
CA LYS A 100 -9.19 4.82 -23.23
C LYS A 100 -7.89 4.64 -24.05
N GLU A 101 -7.49 5.63 -24.85
CA GLU A 101 -6.28 5.59 -25.68
C GLU A 101 -5.03 6.16 -24.99
N ASN A 102 -5.20 7.08 -24.03
CA ASN A 102 -4.15 7.53 -23.10
C ASN A 102 -3.87 6.43 -22.08
N LYS A 103 -3.31 5.31 -22.53
CA LYS A 103 -2.70 4.31 -21.65
C LYS A 103 -1.50 4.98 -20.99
N SER A 104 -1.70 5.47 -19.76
CA SER A 104 -0.60 5.99 -18.94
C SER A 104 0.52 4.95 -18.93
N ASP A 105 1.73 5.41 -19.20
CA ASP A 105 2.91 4.58 -18.99
C ASP A 105 3.04 4.23 -17.50
N VAL A 106 3.83 3.18 -17.21
CA VAL A 106 4.02 2.63 -15.86
C VAL A 106 4.59 3.69 -14.90
N ASP A 107 5.51 4.54 -15.35
CA ASP A 107 6.16 5.59 -14.56
C ASP A 107 5.16 6.64 -14.08
N THR A 108 4.39 7.20 -15.02
CA THR A 108 3.35 8.20 -14.74
C THR A 108 2.25 7.62 -13.85
N TYR A 109 1.82 6.38 -14.13
CA TYR A 109 0.72 5.77 -13.39
C TYR A 109 1.07 5.49 -11.92
N ILE A 110 2.27 4.94 -11.65
CA ILE A 110 2.70 4.66 -10.28
C ILE A 110 2.85 5.96 -9.48
N ARG A 111 3.36 7.04 -10.09
CA ARG A 111 3.44 8.35 -9.43
C ARG A 111 2.07 8.88 -9.01
N ASN A 112 1.10 8.83 -9.92
CA ASN A 112 -0.27 9.29 -9.65
C ASN A 112 -0.90 8.49 -8.49
N ILE A 113 -0.69 7.17 -8.44
CA ILE A 113 -1.14 6.34 -7.31
C ILE A 113 -0.48 6.77 -6.00
N ILE A 114 0.83 7.03 -6.00
CA ILE A 114 1.55 7.46 -4.79
C ILE A 114 1.00 8.79 -4.30
N GLU A 115 0.81 9.76 -5.19
CA GLU A 115 0.27 11.08 -4.87
C GLU A 115 -1.16 10.98 -4.31
N LEU A 116 -2.02 10.19 -4.95
CA LEU A 116 -3.36 9.92 -4.45
C LEU A 116 -3.32 9.34 -3.04
N MET A 117 -2.46 8.35 -2.77
CA MET A 117 -2.33 7.78 -1.42
C MET A 117 -1.82 8.77 -0.38
N ILE A 118 -0.98 9.75 -0.76
CA ILE A 118 -0.54 10.82 0.14
C ILE A 118 -1.72 11.74 0.45
N ASN A 119 -2.48 12.15 -0.56
CA ASN A 119 -3.66 13.01 -0.40
C ASN A 119 -4.76 12.33 0.42
N GLU A 120 -4.94 11.01 0.26
CA GLU A 120 -5.82 10.16 1.06
C GLU A 120 -5.24 9.82 2.45
N LYS A 121 -4.07 10.36 2.82
CA LYS A 121 -3.45 10.18 4.14
C LYS A 121 -3.03 8.73 4.44
N ARG A 122 -2.85 7.91 3.41
CA ARG A 122 -2.42 6.51 3.49
C ARG A 122 -0.89 6.39 3.44
N LEU A 123 -0.20 7.17 4.27
CA LEU A 123 1.26 7.39 4.20
C LEU A 123 2.10 6.10 4.23
N GLY A 124 1.69 5.10 5.03
CA GLY A 124 2.37 3.81 5.08
C GLY A 124 2.30 3.02 3.76
N ASN A 125 1.16 3.09 3.07
CA ASN A 125 1.00 2.49 1.73
C ASN A 125 1.78 3.30 0.70
N ALA A 126 1.59 4.64 0.69
CA ALA A 126 2.29 5.53 -0.23
C ALA A 126 3.80 5.25 -0.23
N LYS A 127 4.41 5.15 0.95
CA LYS A 127 5.82 4.83 1.10
C LYS A 127 6.23 3.45 0.59
N SER A 128 5.38 2.44 0.78
CA SER A 128 5.63 1.10 0.25
C SER A 128 5.62 1.11 -1.29
N TYR A 129 4.73 1.91 -1.89
CA TYR A 129 4.67 2.16 -3.33
C TYR A 129 5.88 2.96 -3.80
N THR A 130 6.28 4.02 -3.09
CA THR A 130 7.50 4.78 -3.39
C THR A 130 8.75 3.91 -3.35
N HIS A 131 8.88 3.00 -2.38
CA HIS A 131 10.01 2.07 -2.32
C HIS A 131 10.03 1.08 -3.48
N CYS A 132 8.85 0.60 -3.91
CA CYS A 132 8.70 -0.23 -5.10
C CYS A 132 9.11 0.57 -6.35
N TYR A 133 8.48 1.72 -6.58
CA TYR A 133 8.76 2.65 -7.67
C TYR A 133 10.25 2.97 -7.82
N ASN A 134 10.91 3.42 -6.74
CA ASN A 134 12.33 3.76 -6.79
C ASN A 134 13.20 2.56 -7.19
N SER A 135 12.86 1.35 -6.73
CA SER A 135 13.58 0.15 -7.13
C SER A 135 13.31 -0.27 -8.56
N LEU A 136 12.09 -0.09 -9.05
CA LEU A 136 11.72 -0.31 -10.44
C LEU A 136 12.49 0.65 -11.34
N LYS A 137 12.57 1.92 -10.94
CA LYS A 137 13.30 2.96 -11.68
C LYS A 137 14.79 2.67 -11.74
N THR A 138 15.38 2.16 -10.64
CA THR A 138 16.78 1.69 -10.66
C THR A 138 16.99 0.48 -11.59
N PHE A 139 16.03 -0.44 -11.63
CA PHE A 139 16.14 -1.66 -12.45
C PHE A 139 15.96 -1.38 -13.94
N ALA A 140 14.87 -0.70 -14.30
CA ALA A 140 14.46 -0.53 -15.69
C ALA A 140 15.19 0.62 -16.39
N VAL A 141 15.83 1.53 -15.63
CA VAL A 141 16.44 2.80 -16.08
C VAL A 141 15.39 3.79 -16.63
N ASN A 142 14.51 3.31 -17.51
CA ASN A 142 13.33 3.99 -18.02
C ASN A 142 12.07 3.18 -17.67
N LEU A 143 11.11 3.82 -16.99
CA LEU A 143 9.81 3.22 -16.67
C LEU A 143 8.67 3.76 -17.55
N CYS A 144 8.96 4.64 -18.52
CA CYS A 144 8.00 5.12 -19.52
C CYS A 144 7.74 4.03 -20.57
N ILE A 145 7.27 2.87 -20.09
CA ILE A 145 6.92 1.68 -20.87
C ILE A 145 5.44 1.36 -20.64
N PRO A 146 4.77 0.72 -21.61
CA PRO A 146 3.42 0.21 -21.40
C PRO A 146 3.44 -0.97 -20.43
N PHE A 147 2.32 -1.19 -19.73
CA PHE A 147 2.15 -2.35 -18.83
C PHE A 147 2.29 -3.70 -19.54
N THR A 148 2.05 -3.77 -20.85
CA THR A 148 2.22 -4.97 -21.66
C THR A 148 3.67 -5.46 -21.73
N ASP A 149 4.64 -4.58 -21.50
CA ASP A 149 6.07 -4.91 -21.53
C ASP A 149 6.54 -5.56 -20.21
N ILE A 150 5.71 -5.47 -19.15
CA ILE A 150 5.93 -6.17 -17.89
C ILE A 150 5.33 -7.57 -18.02
N ASP A 151 6.07 -8.45 -18.67
CA ASP A 151 5.72 -9.87 -18.81
C ASP A 151 6.42 -10.75 -17.74
N VAL A 152 6.22 -12.07 -17.81
CA VAL A 152 6.85 -13.02 -16.87
C VAL A 152 8.38 -12.98 -16.96
N ALA A 153 8.95 -12.80 -18.16
CA ALA A 153 10.39 -12.75 -18.34
C ALA A 153 10.98 -11.49 -17.71
N TRP A 154 10.30 -10.35 -17.85
CA TRP A 154 10.62 -9.09 -17.21
C TRP A 154 10.60 -9.21 -15.69
N LEU A 155 9.55 -9.84 -15.11
CA LEU A 155 9.46 -10.08 -13.67
C LEU A 155 10.62 -10.94 -13.15
N LYS A 156 11.03 -11.98 -13.90
CA LYS A 156 12.19 -12.81 -13.55
C LYS A 156 13.51 -12.04 -13.60
N ARG A 157 13.69 -11.14 -14.59
CA ARG A 157 14.86 -10.25 -14.63
C ARG A 157 14.89 -9.31 -13.43
N TYR A 158 13.73 -8.75 -13.07
CA TYR A 158 13.62 -7.89 -11.89
C TYR A 158 13.90 -8.65 -10.59
N GLU A 159 13.42 -9.90 -10.45
CA GLU A 159 13.74 -10.75 -9.31
C GLU A 159 15.25 -10.99 -9.20
N ARG A 160 15.90 -11.37 -10.30
CA ARG A 160 17.35 -11.59 -10.32
C ARG A 160 18.12 -10.34 -9.90
N PHE A 161 17.75 -9.18 -10.43
CA PHE A 161 18.32 -7.89 -10.02
C PHE A 161 18.17 -7.64 -8.52
N LEU A 162 17.01 -7.94 -7.93
CA LEU A 162 16.80 -7.78 -6.50
C LEU A 162 17.66 -8.74 -5.66
N ARG A 163 17.82 -9.99 -6.11
CA ARG A 163 18.68 -10.99 -5.47
C ARG A 163 20.16 -10.59 -5.52
N GLU A 164 20.64 -10.12 -6.67
CA GLU A 164 22.02 -9.63 -6.84
C GLU A 164 22.35 -8.46 -5.92
N ARG A 165 21.35 -7.63 -5.58
CA ARG A 165 21.48 -6.55 -4.59
C ARG A 165 21.32 -7.01 -3.13
N GLY A 166 21.25 -8.31 -2.87
CA GLY A 166 21.14 -8.88 -1.52
C GLY A 166 19.80 -8.65 -0.84
N ASN A 167 18.71 -8.40 -1.58
CA ASN A 167 17.39 -8.25 -0.97
C ASN A 167 16.91 -9.60 -0.41
N SER A 168 16.39 -9.58 0.82
CA SER A 168 15.72 -10.76 1.40
C SER A 168 14.43 -11.09 0.64
N ASP A 169 14.01 -12.36 0.67
CA ASP A 169 12.75 -12.79 0.05
C ASP A 169 11.55 -12.01 0.58
N ASN A 170 11.53 -11.65 1.86
CA ASN A 170 10.44 -10.82 2.41
C ASN A 170 10.40 -9.43 1.76
N THR A 171 11.57 -8.80 1.56
CA THR A 171 11.67 -7.50 0.87
C THR A 171 11.21 -7.64 -0.59
N MET A 172 11.65 -8.68 -1.29
CA MET A 172 11.23 -8.93 -2.68
C MET A 172 9.73 -9.20 -2.76
N GLY A 173 9.18 -10.03 -1.87
CA GLY A 173 7.75 -10.31 -1.78
C GLY A 173 6.91 -9.07 -1.48
N ILE A 174 7.41 -8.11 -0.70
CA ILE A 174 6.75 -6.79 -0.55
C ILE A 174 6.73 -6.06 -1.90
N ARG A 175 7.88 -5.94 -2.59
CA ARG A 175 7.97 -5.25 -3.89
C ARG A 175 7.07 -5.87 -4.95
N PHE A 176 7.07 -7.19 -5.09
CA PHE A 176 6.23 -7.88 -6.06
C PHE A 176 4.74 -7.84 -5.72
N ARG A 177 4.35 -7.87 -4.44
CA ARG A 177 2.94 -7.64 -4.06
C ARG A 177 2.49 -6.22 -4.39
N THR A 178 3.36 -5.23 -4.16
CA THR A 178 3.08 -3.84 -4.52
C THR A 178 2.95 -3.69 -6.04
N LEU A 179 3.90 -4.22 -6.83
CA LEU A 179 3.81 -4.18 -8.29
C LEU A 179 2.56 -4.91 -8.80
N ARG A 180 2.20 -6.06 -8.21
CA ARG A 180 0.97 -6.76 -8.53
C ARG A 180 -0.27 -5.91 -8.26
N ALA A 181 -0.30 -5.19 -7.13
CA ALA A 181 -1.40 -4.30 -6.79
C ALA A 181 -1.50 -3.12 -7.77
N VAL A 182 -0.38 -2.52 -8.17
CA VAL A 182 -0.33 -1.52 -9.25
C VAL A 182 -0.91 -2.09 -10.54
N TYR A 183 -0.47 -3.27 -10.97
CA TYR A 183 -0.94 -3.89 -12.21
C TYR A 183 -2.43 -4.20 -12.16
N ASN A 184 -2.93 -4.75 -11.03
CA ASN A 184 -4.37 -4.97 -10.83
C ASN A 184 -5.15 -3.67 -10.95
N LYS A 185 -4.66 -2.59 -10.32
CA LYS A 185 -5.31 -1.29 -10.39
C LYS A 185 -5.31 -0.73 -11.82
N ALA A 186 -4.24 -0.96 -12.57
CA ALA A 186 -4.16 -0.60 -13.98
C ALA A 186 -5.16 -1.37 -14.86
N ILE A 187 -5.49 -2.62 -14.50
CA ILE A 187 -6.56 -3.39 -15.16
C ILE A 187 -7.93 -2.80 -14.79
N GLU A 188 -8.16 -2.51 -13.51
CA GLU A 188 -9.42 -1.88 -13.04
C GLU A 188 -9.67 -0.51 -13.69
N ASP A 189 -8.60 0.24 -13.97
CA ASP A 189 -8.65 1.57 -14.59
C ASP A 189 -8.59 1.52 -16.14
N ASP A 190 -8.76 0.34 -16.75
CA ASP A 190 -8.75 0.11 -18.22
C ASP A 190 -7.43 0.52 -18.93
N ILE A 191 -6.32 0.62 -18.20
CA ILE A 191 -5.00 0.99 -18.76
C ILE A 191 -4.35 -0.22 -19.47
N VAL A 192 -4.59 -1.43 -18.97
CA VAL A 192 -4.08 -2.67 -19.54
C VAL A 192 -5.13 -3.77 -19.46
N ASP A 193 -5.22 -4.56 -20.54
CA ASP A 193 -6.15 -5.68 -20.62
C ASP A 193 -5.66 -6.86 -19.76
N GLU A 194 -6.59 -7.52 -19.07
CA GLU A 194 -6.32 -8.66 -18.18
C GLU A 194 -5.57 -9.82 -18.88
N LYS A 195 -5.68 -9.95 -20.20
CA LYS A 195 -4.95 -10.99 -20.97
C LYS A 195 -3.44 -10.82 -20.90
N TYR A 196 -2.94 -9.62 -20.61
CA TYR A 196 -1.51 -9.34 -20.44
C TYR A 196 -1.02 -9.55 -19.00
N TYR A 197 -1.90 -9.90 -18.05
CA TYR A 197 -1.57 -9.98 -16.63
C TYR A 197 -0.52 -11.06 -16.31
N PRO A 198 0.72 -10.68 -15.92
CA PRO A 198 1.84 -11.63 -15.80
C PRO A 198 1.79 -12.47 -14.51
N PHE A 199 1.08 -11.98 -13.48
CA PHE A 199 1.02 -12.62 -12.16
C PHE A 199 0.07 -13.84 -12.11
N LYS A 200 -0.64 -14.18 -13.19
CA LYS A 200 -1.28 -15.50 -13.33
C LYS A 200 -0.21 -16.60 -13.30
N LYS A 201 0.91 -16.37 -14.00
CA LYS A 201 2.04 -17.30 -14.13
C LYS A 201 3.14 -17.03 -13.10
N PHE A 202 3.48 -15.77 -12.84
CA PHE A 202 4.47 -15.40 -11.83
C PHE A 202 3.86 -15.41 -10.42
N LYS A 203 4.06 -16.51 -9.67
CA LYS A 203 3.46 -16.71 -8.34
C LYS A 203 4.27 -16.01 -7.25
N VAL A 204 3.82 -14.86 -6.77
CA VAL A 204 4.49 -14.10 -5.67
C VAL A 204 4.61 -14.88 -4.35
N SER A 205 3.83 -15.96 -4.17
CA SER A 205 3.84 -16.78 -2.95
C SER A 205 5.17 -17.48 -2.68
N HIS A 206 6.04 -17.68 -3.69
CA HIS A 206 7.33 -18.34 -3.47
C HIS A 206 8.30 -17.50 -2.62
N PHE A 207 8.03 -16.20 -2.43
CA PHE A 207 8.77 -15.35 -1.50
C PHE A 207 8.34 -15.51 -0.04
N ASN A 208 7.26 -16.26 0.24
CA ASN A 208 6.76 -16.46 1.59
C ASN A 208 7.69 -17.39 2.37
N LYS A 209 8.64 -16.80 3.10
CA LYS A 209 9.42 -17.53 4.12
C LYS A 209 8.74 -17.44 5.48
N LYS A 210 8.79 -18.54 6.25
CA LYS A 210 8.43 -18.51 7.68
C LYS A 210 9.34 -17.50 8.37
N THR A 211 8.75 -16.53 9.06
CA THR A 211 9.51 -15.54 9.83
C THR A 211 10.12 -16.23 11.05
N THR A 212 11.35 -15.89 11.40
CA THR A 212 12.03 -16.42 12.59
C THR A 212 11.29 -16.07 13.87
N LYS A 213 11.46 -16.88 14.92
CA LYS A 213 10.90 -16.63 16.26
C LYS A 213 11.39 -15.28 16.79
N ARG A 214 10.47 -14.47 17.34
CA ARG A 214 10.72 -13.10 17.84
C ARG A 214 10.13 -12.87 19.22
N ALA A 215 10.15 -13.88 20.09
CA ALA A 215 9.66 -13.79 21.46
C ALA A 215 10.80 -14.10 22.43
N ILE A 216 10.85 -13.37 23.55
CA ILE A 216 11.66 -13.71 24.72
C ILE A 216 10.79 -14.48 25.71
N SER A 217 11.42 -15.30 26.54
CA SER A 217 10.79 -16.09 27.58
C SER A 217 10.32 -15.23 28.76
N LYS A 218 9.48 -15.80 29.63
CA LYS A 218 8.99 -15.15 30.85
C LYS A 218 10.14 -14.75 31.80
N SER A 219 11.17 -15.60 31.91
CA SER A 219 12.35 -15.32 32.76
C SER A 219 13.23 -14.21 32.16
N GLU A 220 13.42 -14.17 30.85
CA GLU A 220 14.10 -13.07 30.16
C GLU A 220 13.34 -11.75 30.31
N MET A 221 12.00 -11.78 30.24
CA MET A 221 11.17 -10.59 30.48
C MET A 221 11.31 -10.09 31.93
N ALA A 222 11.41 -10.99 32.92
CA ALA A 222 11.67 -10.62 34.30
C ALA A 222 13.01 -9.87 34.45
N LYS A 223 14.06 -10.28 33.73
CA LYS A 223 15.33 -9.54 33.67
C LYS A 223 15.15 -8.13 33.10
N VAL A 224 14.36 -7.98 32.04
CA VAL A 224 14.06 -6.66 31.45
C VAL A 224 13.33 -5.77 32.46
N LEU A 225 12.36 -6.31 33.20
CA LEU A 225 11.62 -5.56 34.24
C LEU A 225 12.57 -5.07 35.34
N ALA A 226 13.39 -5.97 35.88
CA ALA A 226 14.29 -5.69 37.01
C ALA A 226 15.52 -4.83 36.65
N LEU A 227 15.84 -4.67 35.36
CA LEU A 227 17.04 -3.96 34.91
C LEU A 227 17.06 -2.50 35.38
N ASP A 228 17.99 -2.14 36.25
CA ASP A 228 18.35 -0.73 36.45
C ASP A 228 19.23 -0.25 35.28
N LEU A 229 18.79 0.83 34.64
CA LEU A 229 19.45 1.40 33.46
C LEU A 229 20.74 2.16 33.80
N SER A 230 20.97 2.50 35.07
CA SER A 230 22.27 3.01 35.55
C SER A 230 23.43 2.06 35.23
N ASN A 231 23.14 0.75 35.15
CA ASN A 231 24.12 -0.28 34.77
C ASN A 231 24.51 -0.25 33.28
N ILE A 232 23.75 0.44 32.43
CA ILE A 232 23.99 0.54 30.97
C ILE A 232 24.61 1.89 30.60
N THR A 233 24.32 2.94 31.36
CA THR A 233 24.74 4.31 31.05
C THR A 233 25.08 5.08 32.31
N THR A 234 26.16 5.84 32.26
CA THR A 234 26.63 6.70 33.37
C THR A 234 25.88 8.02 33.46
N TYR A 235 25.12 8.40 32.43
CA TYR A 235 24.31 9.62 32.40
C TYR A 235 22.84 9.30 32.10
N TYR A 236 21.94 10.17 32.55
CA TYR A 236 20.52 10.06 32.27
C TYR A 236 20.23 10.24 30.77
N SER A 237 19.69 9.19 30.14
CA SER A 237 19.30 9.20 28.73
C SER A 237 17.79 9.06 28.61
N PRO A 238 17.03 10.15 28.42
CA PRO A 238 15.56 10.12 28.40
C PRO A 238 14.98 9.07 27.43
N LEU A 239 15.60 8.95 26.25
CA LEU A 239 15.17 7.98 25.24
C LEU A 239 15.45 6.53 25.65
N LEU A 240 16.52 6.24 26.41
CA LEU A 240 16.81 4.89 26.86
C LEU A 240 15.76 4.42 27.89
N TYR A 241 15.45 5.28 28.86
CA TYR A 241 14.39 5.02 29.83
C TYR A 241 13.03 4.85 29.14
N LEU A 242 12.67 5.77 28.25
CA LEU A 242 11.46 5.65 27.43
C LEU A 242 11.44 4.36 26.60
N SER A 243 12.59 3.88 26.13
CA SER A 243 12.65 2.64 25.36
C SER A 243 12.28 1.43 26.22
N LYS A 244 12.85 1.32 27.42
CA LYS A 244 12.51 0.26 28.38
C LYS A 244 11.02 0.34 28.75
N ASP A 245 10.56 1.52 29.11
CA ASP A 245 9.20 1.73 29.61
C ASP A 245 8.15 1.44 28.52
N LEU A 246 8.36 1.87 27.28
CA LEU A 246 7.47 1.52 26.16
C LEU A 246 7.47 0.03 25.84
N PHE A 247 8.60 -0.67 26.00
CA PHE A 247 8.67 -2.11 25.77
C PHE A 247 7.92 -2.89 26.86
N VAL A 248 8.13 -2.52 28.13
CA VAL A 248 7.42 -3.11 29.28
C VAL A 248 5.92 -2.83 29.18
N PHE A 249 5.55 -1.57 28.91
CA PHE A 249 4.17 -1.17 28.75
C PHE A 249 3.50 -1.92 27.59
N SER A 250 4.19 -2.09 26.46
CA SER A 250 3.69 -2.90 25.34
C SER A 250 3.45 -4.34 25.77
N TYR A 251 4.40 -4.98 26.47
CA TYR A 251 4.28 -6.36 26.92
C TYR A 251 3.11 -6.55 27.90
N LEU A 252 2.98 -5.68 28.91
CA LEU A 252 1.93 -5.77 29.93
C LEU A 252 0.57 -5.28 29.43
N GLY A 253 0.55 -4.33 28.49
CA GLY A 253 -0.64 -3.75 27.87
C GLY A 253 -1.11 -4.51 26.63
N CYS A 254 -1.25 -5.82 26.74
CA CYS A 254 -1.76 -6.70 25.68
C CYS A 254 -1.00 -6.64 24.34
N GLY A 255 0.31 -6.40 24.39
CA GLY A 255 1.14 -6.31 23.18
C GLY A 255 0.82 -5.09 22.32
N ILE A 256 0.32 -3.99 22.90
CA ILE A 256 -0.04 -2.77 22.18
C ILE A 256 1.12 -2.28 21.29
N ASN A 257 0.81 -1.86 20.06
CA ASN A 257 1.83 -1.45 19.10
C ASN A 257 2.34 -0.04 19.40
N MET A 258 3.57 0.25 18.95
CA MET A 258 4.19 1.57 19.07
C MET A 258 3.35 2.72 18.50
N ILE A 259 2.68 2.53 17.36
CA ILE A 259 1.81 3.58 16.81
C ILE A 259 0.61 3.85 17.71
N ASP A 260 -0.01 2.81 18.25
CA ASP A 260 -1.17 2.94 19.13
C ASP A 260 -0.73 3.61 20.45
N MET A 261 0.40 3.20 21.04
CA MET A 261 0.98 3.86 22.22
C MET A 261 1.31 5.34 21.98
N ALA A 262 1.80 5.70 20.79
CA ALA A 262 2.14 7.08 20.47
C ALA A 262 0.93 8.03 20.44
N TYR A 263 -0.27 7.48 20.19
CA TYR A 263 -1.52 8.23 20.18
C TYR A 263 -2.36 8.10 21.45
N LEU A 264 -1.94 7.27 22.42
CA LEU A 264 -2.65 7.16 23.68
C LEU A 264 -2.65 8.49 24.42
N THR A 265 -3.83 8.93 24.85
CA THR A 265 -4.04 10.10 25.69
C THR A 265 -4.59 9.70 27.06
N TYR A 266 -4.50 10.59 28.04
CA TYR A 266 -5.06 10.33 29.37
C TYR A 266 -6.58 10.10 29.35
N SER A 267 -7.31 10.67 28.39
CA SER A 267 -8.74 10.43 28.16
C SER A 267 -9.06 9.01 27.69
N ASN A 268 -8.05 8.24 27.28
CA ASN A 268 -8.22 6.82 26.98
C ASN A 268 -8.27 5.96 28.25
N ILE A 269 -7.97 6.52 29.43
CA ILE A 269 -8.03 5.82 30.71
C ILE A 269 -9.43 6.00 31.32
N ILE A 270 -10.18 4.90 31.46
CA ILE A 270 -11.54 4.85 31.99
C ILE A 270 -11.61 3.67 32.97
N ASP A 271 -11.96 3.93 34.23
CA ASP A 271 -12.14 2.91 35.29
C ASP A 271 -10.99 1.88 35.35
N ASP A 272 -9.76 2.37 35.50
CA ASP A 272 -8.50 1.57 35.52
C ASP A 272 -8.24 0.74 34.26
N ARG A 273 -8.87 1.09 33.13
CA ARG A 273 -8.65 0.45 31.83
C ARG A 273 -8.19 1.46 30.81
N ILE A 274 -7.38 1.00 29.87
CA ILE A 274 -7.12 1.72 28.64
C ILE A 274 -8.15 1.29 27.60
N CYS A 275 -8.77 2.26 26.93
CA CYS A 275 -9.77 2.08 25.90
C CYS A 275 -9.41 2.93 24.67
N PHE A 276 -9.11 2.29 23.54
CA PHE A 276 -8.74 2.97 22.30
C PHE A 276 -9.16 2.18 21.06
N LYS A 277 -9.17 2.85 19.90
CA LYS A 277 -9.33 2.20 18.60
C LYS A 277 -7.97 2.02 17.95
N ARG A 278 -7.67 0.80 17.50
CA ARG A 278 -6.40 0.52 16.81
C ARG A 278 -6.25 1.37 15.56
N HIS A 279 -5.11 2.03 15.42
CA HIS A 279 -4.84 2.90 14.28
C HIS A 279 -4.87 2.13 12.93
N LYS A 280 -4.45 0.86 12.91
CA LYS A 280 -4.40 0.08 11.66
C LYS A 280 -5.76 -0.43 11.19
N THR A 281 -6.65 -0.79 12.13
CA THR A 281 -7.85 -1.60 11.81
C THR A 281 -9.15 -0.99 12.30
N GLY A 282 -9.11 0.06 13.13
CA GLY A 282 -10.28 0.65 13.77
C GLY A 282 -10.89 -0.18 14.89
N GLN A 283 -10.45 -1.43 15.09
CA GLN A 283 -10.96 -2.32 16.14
C GLN A 283 -10.76 -1.69 17.53
N GLY A 284 -11.80 -1.69 18.35
CA GLY A 284 -11.71 -1.29 19.75
C GLY A 284 -10.90 -2.30 20.55
N ILE A 285 -9.93 -1.82 21.32
CA ILE A 285 -9.18 -2.60 22.31
C ILE A 285 -9.44 -1.98 23.69
N THR A 286 -9.65 -2.86 24.66
CA THR A 286 -9.64 -2.50 26.08
C THR A 286 -8.81 -3.48 26.89
N PHE A 287 -7.98 -2.97 27.81
CA PHE A 287 -7.28 -3.81 28.78
C PHE A 287 -7.14 -3.08 30.12
N ARG A 288 -7.11 -3.85 31.20
CA ARG A 288 -6.92 -3.34 32.57
C ARG A 288 -5.46 -2.94 32.79
N LEU A 289 -5.25 -1.80 33.43
CA LEU A 289 -3.94 -1.35 33.87
C LEU A 289 -3.46 -2.20 35.04
N LEU A 290 -2.21 -2.65 34.96
CA LEU A 290 -1.49 -3.31 36.05
C LEU A 290 -0.70 -2.27 36.85
N PRO A 291 -0.35 -2.52 38.13
CA PRO A 291 0.41 -1.59 38.95
C PRO A 291 1.66 -1.03 38.25
N GLN A 292 2.46 -1.91 37.62
CA GLN A 292 3.67 -1.47 36.90
C GLN A 292 3.36 -0.58 35.69
N THR A 293 2.22 -0.80 35.02
CA THR A 293 1.81 0.07 33.89
C THR A 293 1.33 1.43 34.38
N ILE A 294 0.71 1.50 35.57
CA ILE A 294 0.30 2.75 36.21
C ILE A 294 1.53 3.55 36.63
N GLU A 295 2.54 2.91 37.21
CA GLU A 295 3.83 3.53 37.55
C GLU A 295 4.49 4.16 36.31
N ILE A 296 4.53 3.41 35.20
CA ILE A 296 5.06 3.91 33.92
C ILE A 296 4.27 5.13 33.41
N ILE A 297 2.94 5.09 33.47
CA ILE A 297 2.08 6.22 33.06
C ILE A 297 2.39 7.45 33.92
N ASN A 298 2.41 7.28 35.24
CA ASN A 298 2.63 8.37 36.19
C ASN A 298 4.03 9.00 36.03
N LYS A 299 5.04 8.24 35.62
CA LYS A 299 6.38 8.76 35.32
C LYS A 299 6.39 9.82 34.21
N TYR A 300 5.47 9.73 33.25
CA TYR A 300 5.36 10.66 32.13
C TYR A 300 4.24 11.70 32.29
N LYS A 301 3.63 11.74 33.47
CA LYS A 301 2.56 12.64 33.82
C LYS A 301 3.13 13.98 34.27
N ASN A 302 2.97 14.99 33.43
CA ASN A 302 3.37 16.35 33.78
C ASN A 302 2.38 16.99 34.78
N GLU A 303 2.88 17.91 35.59
CA GLU A 303 2.03 18.79 36.38
C GLU A 303 1.10 19.60 35.46
N GLY A 304 -0.19 19.68 35.81
CA GLY A 304 -1.19 20.39 35.01
C GLY A 304 -1.57 19.70 33.69
N TYR A 305 -1.30 18.40 33.52
CA TYR A 305 -1.74 17.65 32.33
C TYR A 305 -3.24 17.78 32.06
N SER A 306 -3.59 17.82 30.78
CA SER A 306 -4.97 17.69 30.31
C SER A 306 -5.29 16.23 30.00
N LEU A 307 -6.56 15.83 30.14
CA LEU A 307 -7.04 14.52 29.66
C LEU A 307 -6.74 14.30 28.18
N SER A 308 -6.69 15.38 27.39
CA SER A 308 -6.42 15.27 25.97
C SER A 308 -4.94 15.00 25.66
N ASP A 309 -4.01 15.20 26.61
CA ASP A 309 -2.57 15.09 26.35
C ASP A 309 -2.13 13.65 26.11
N TYR A 310 -1.09 13.49 25.29
CA TYR A 310 -0.49 12.19 25.05
C TYR A 310 0.19 11.67 26.32
N ILE A 311 0.01 10.38 26.62
CA ILE A 311 0.62 9.73 27.79
C ILE A 311 2.14 9.69 27.63
N PHE A 312 2.62 9.26 26.47
CA PHE A 312 4.05 9.12 26.20
C PHE A 312 4.57 10.31 25.39
N PRO A 313 5.78 10.82 25.70
CA PRO A 313 6.39 11.97 25.00
C PRO A 313 6.97 11.60 23.62
N ILE A 314 6.18 10.90 22.81
CA ILE A 314 6.50 10.52 21.43
C ILE A 314 6.04 11.63 20.49
N LEU A 315 4.79 12.04 20.65
CA LEU A 315 4.15 13.15 19.96
C LEU A 315 3.99 14.35 20.90
N ASP A 316 3.83 15.51 20.29
CA ASP A 316 3.60 16.79 20.95
C ASP A 316 2.63 17.57 20.05
N LYS A 317 1.49 17.97 20.59
CA LYS A 317 0.43 18.65 19.84
C LYS A 317 0.83 20.02 19.31
N LYS A 318 1.80 20.68 19.94
CA LYS A 318 2.30 21.99 19.52
C LYS A 318 3.19 21.91 18.28
N PHE A 319 3.91 20.79 18.12
CA PHE A 319 4.88 20.62 17.03
C PHE A 319 4.44 19.63 15.95
N HIS A 320 3.66 18.61 16.32
CA HIS A 320 3.24 17.52 15.43
C HIS A 320 1.78 17.70 15.07
N ILE A 321 1.50 18.74 14.29
CA ILE A 321 0.15 19.18 13.93
C ILE A 321 -0.36 18.35 12.75
N THR A 322 0.48 18.17 11.71
CA THR A 322 0.09 17.42 10.52
C THR A 322 0.34 15.93 10.67
N GLU A 323 -0.44 15.12 9.96
CA GLU A 323 -0.28 13.66 9.98
C GLU A 323 1.08 13.20 9.43
N ILE A 324 1.66 13.96 8.49
CA ILE A 324 3.02 13.70 7.98
C ILE A 324 4.03 13.93 9.09
N GLN A 325 3.93 15.05 9.83
CA GLN A 325 4.81 15.32 10.98
C GLN A 325 4.70 14.23 12.05
N GLN A 326 3.48 13.81 12.38
CA GLN A 326 3.23 12.75 13.35
C GLN A 326 3.82 11.41 12.88
N TYR A 327 3.56 11.03 11.63
CA TYR A 327 4.09 9.80 11.02
C TYR A 327 5.62 9.74 11.04
N ASP A 328 6.28 10.82 10.60
CA ASP A 328 7.75 10.88 10.57
C ASP A 328 8.35 10.92 11.97
N ARG A 329 7.70 11.62 12.91
CA ARG A 329 8.11 11.62 14.31
C ARG A 329 8.04 10.23 14.92
N ILE A 330 6.90 9.55 14.82
CA ILE A 330 6.72 8.19 15.37
C ILE A 330 7.78 7.26 14.79
N ARG A 331 8.05 7.34 13.48
CA ARG A 331 9.08 6.52 12.84
C ARG A 331 10.49 6.84 13.37
N LYS A 332 10.83 8.12 13.50
CA LYS A 332 12.13 8.57 14.04
C LYS A 332 12.33 8.04 15.47
N VAL A 333 11.32 8.21 16.32
CA VAL A 333 11.35 7.73 17.71
C VAL A 333 11.42 6.20 17.74
N THR A 334 10.60 5.50 16.97
CA THR A 334 10.63 4.02 16.87
C THR A 334 12.01 3.49 16.48
N LYS A 335 12.72 4.16 15.55
CA LYS A 335 14.10 3.79 15.17
C LYS A 335 15.06 3.96 16.35
N GLY A 336 14.93 5.06 17.10
CA GLY A 336 15.70 5.32 18.31
C GLY A 336 15.43 4.30 19.41
N VAL A 337 14.15 4.02 19.67
CA VAL A 337 13.70 3.02 20.65
C VAL A 337 14.25 1.64 20.31
N ASN A 338 14.10 1.19 19.06
CA ASN A 338 14.65 -0.10 18.65
C ASN A 338 16.17 -0.18 18.74
N ARG A 339 16.89 0.94 18.58
CA ARG A 339 18.35 0.96 18.81
C ARG A 339 18.68 0.76 20.28
N ASN A 340 17.97 1.43 21.18
CA ASN A 340 18.16 1.30 22.62
C ASN A 340 17.71 -0.06 23.15
N LEU A 341 16.61 -0.62 22.64
CA LEU A 341 16.18 -1.97 22.97
C LEU A 341 17.21 -3.01 22.58
N LYS A 342 17.84 -2.89 21.40
CA LYS A 342 18.98 -3.75 21.04
C LYS A 342 20.11 -3.67 22.05
N LYS A 343 20.48 -2.46 22.50
CA LYS A 343 21.50 -2.28 23.55
C LYS A 343 21.10 -2.96 24.86
N ILE A 344 19.86 -2.78 25.31
CA ILE A 344 19.30 -3.44 26.51
C ILE A 344 19.38 -4.96 26.36
N GLY A 345 18.92 -5.50 25.23
CA GLY A 345 18.94 -6.94 24.98
C GLY A 345 20.36 -7.52 24.95
N SER A 346 21.30 -6.82 24.32
CA SER A 346 22.72 -7.21 24.32
C SER A 346 23.34 -7.17 25.72
N PHE A 347 23.05 -6.14 26.52
CA PHE A 347 23.53 -6.04 27.90
C PHE A 347 23.02 -7.19 28.77
N LEU A 348 21.76 -7.58 28.59
CA LEU A 348 21.14 -8.70 29.30
C LEU A 348 21.53 -10.09 28.77
N GLY A 349 22.36 -10.17 27.72
CA GLY A 349 22.78 -11.42 27.10
C GLY A 349 21.62 -12.21 26.45
N LEU A 350 20.61 -11.52 25.91
CA LEU A 350 19.46 -12.17 25.29
C LEU A 350 19.81 -12.75 23.91
N ASN A 351 19.26 -13.94 23.61
CA ASN A 351 19.54 -14.66 22.36
C ASN A 351 18.99 -13.98 21.11
N ILE A 352 17.99 -13.09 21.27
CA ILE A 352 17.40 -12.33 20.17
C ILE A 352 17.45 -10.82 20.45
N PRO A 353 17.62 -9.99 19.41
CA PRO A 353 17.63 -8.54 19.58
C PRO A 353 16.23 -8.04 19.97
N LEU A 354 16.13 -7.30 21.07
CA LEU A 354 14.87 -6.67 21.45
C LEU A 354 14.48 -5.59 20.45
N THR A 355 13.19 -5.58 20.11
CA THR A 355 12.54 -4.53 19.34
C THR A 355 11.15 -4.30 19.90
N THR A 356 10.50 -3.20 19.52
CA THR A 356 9.12 -2.89 19.92
C THR A 356 8.13 -4.01 19.58
N TYR A 357 8.42 -4.78 18.52
CA TYR A 357 7.57 -5.89 18.10
C TYR A 357 7.83 -7.19 18.88
N VAL A 358 9.02 -7.33 19.48
CA VAL A 358 9.35 -8.48 20.34
C VAL A 358 8.48 -8.45 21.59
N ALA A 359 8.12 -7.28 22.14
CA ALA A 359 7.20 -7.18 23.27
C ALA A 359 5.85 -7.86 22.98
N ARG A 360 5.23 -7.53 21.84
CA ARG A 360 3.96 -8.12 21.40
C ARG A 360 4.03 -9.63 21.17
N HIS A 361 5.09 -10.11 20.51
CA HIS A 361 5.31 -11.55 20.33
C HIS A 361 5.53 -12.27 21.66
N SER A 362 6.28 -11.66 22.57
CA SER A 362 6.56 -12.24 23.89
C SER A 362 5.28 -12.30 24.72
N PHE A 363 4.45 -11.26 24.70
CA PHE A 363 3.14 -11.29 25.34
C PHE A 363 2.30 -12.48 24.85
N ALA A 364 2.13 -12.61 23.53
CA ALA A 364 1.32 -13.67 22.94
C ALA A 364 1.88 -15.07 23.25
N THR A 365 3.20 -15.25 23.11
CA THR A 365 3.87 -16.53 23.36
C THR A 365 3.85 -16.91 24.83
N VAL A 366 4.09 -15.98 25.75
CA VAL A 366 4.06 -16.26 27.19
C VAL A 366 2.65 -16.64 27.65
N LEU A 367 1.60 -15.96 27.17
CA LEU A 367 0.22 -16.34 27.50
C LEU A 367 -0.15 -17.72 26.95
N LYS A 368 0.23 -18.03 25.71
CA LYS A 368 -0.01 -19.37 25.14
C LYS A 368 0.72 -20.45 25.93
N ARG A 369 1.99 -20.22 26.29
CA ARG A 369 2.78 -21.14 27.12
C ARG A 369 2.26 -21.25 28.55
N SER A 370 1.43 -20.29 28.99
CA SER A 370 0.72 -20.33 30.27
C SER A 370 -0.67 -20.98 30.15
N GLY A 371 -1.00 -21.58 29.00
CA GLY A 371 -2.27 -22.30 28.78
C GLY A 371 -3.46 -21.41 28.40
N VAL A 372 -3.26 -20.11 28.14
CA VAL A 372 -4.36 -19.22 27.77
C VAL A 372 -4.88 -19.56 26.36
N ASN A 373 -6.21 -19.61 26.23
CA ASN A 373 -6.86 -19.91 24.96
C ASN A 373 -6.45 -18.92 23.85
N VAL A 374 -6.12 -19.45 22.67
CA VAL A 374 -5.67 -18.67 21.51
C VAL A 374 -6.69 -17.62 21.07
N ALA A 375 -7.99 -17.88 21.22
CA ALA A 375 -9.04 -16.91 20.93
C ALA A 375 -8.95 -15.69 21.85
N ILE A 376 -8.73 -15.89 23.15
CA ILE A 376 -8.55 -14.81 24.13
C ILE A 376 -7.29 -14.00 23.79
N ILE A 377 -6.19 -14.67 23.45
CA ILE A 377 -4.95 -14.01 23.01
C ILE A 377 -5.20 -13.19 21.73
N SER A 378 -5.95 -13.74 20.78
CA SER A 378 -6.29 -13.08 19.52
C SER A 378 -7.11 -11.81 19.73
N GLU A 379 -8.10 -11.88 20.61
CA GLU A 379 -8.95 -10.76 21.01
C GLU A 379 -8.14 -9.67 21.72
N ALA A 380 -7.30 -10.05 22.70
CA ALA A 380 -6.41 -9.12 23.41
C ALA A 380 -5.46 -8.39 22.45
N LEU A 381 -4.98 -9.07 21.42
CA LEU A 381 -4.14 -8.50 20.37
C LEU A 381 -4.95 -7.62 19.37
N GLY A 382 -6.28 -7.69 19.39
CA GLY A 382 -7.16 -7.03 18.42
C GLY A 382 -6.96 -7.55 17.00
N HIS A 383 -6.83 -8.88 16.85
CA HIS A 383 -6.81 -9.56 15.56
C HIS A 383 -8.20 -10.06 15.19
N THR A 384 -8.64 -9.78 13.96
CA THR A 384 -9.93 -10.26 13.41
C THR A 384 -9.86 -11.69 12.89
N SER A 385 -8.67 -12.29 12.84
CA SER A 385 -8.46 -13.66 12.35
C SER A 385 -7.48 -14.42 13.23
N LEU A 386 -7.87 -15.63 13.63
CA LEU A 386 -7.04 -16.56 14.40
C LEU A 386 -5.77 -16.96 13.63
N SER A 387 -5.81 -17.02 12.30
CA SER A 387 -4.62 -17.35 11.50
C SER A 387 -3.52 -16.31 11.67
N THR A 388 -3.89 -15.04 11.89
CA THR A 388 -2.94 -13.98 12.19
C THR A 388 -2.29 -14.25 13.54
N THR A 389 -3.06 -14.59 14.57
CA THR A 389 -2.56 -14.94 15.90
C THR A 389 -1.64 -16.16 15.87
N GLN A 390 -1.95 -17.18 15.06
CA GLN A 390 -1.10 -18.36 14.91
C GLN A 390 0.32 -18.04 14.42
N PHE A 391 0.52 -16.99 13.62
CA PHE A 391 1.86 -16.53 13.24
C PHE A 391 2.67 -15.90 14.40
N TYR A 392 1.98 -15.39 15.43
CA TYR A 392 2.65 -14.82 16.62
C TYR A 392 2.97 -15.88 17.66
N LEU A 393 2.21 -16.95 17.66
CA LEU A 393 2.30 -18.01 18.63
C LEU A 393 3.42 -18.98 18.27
N ASP A 394 4.32 -19.22 19.21
CA ASP A 394 5.29 -20.31 19.06
C ASP A 394 4.58 -21.67 18.99
N SER A 395 5.27 -22.70 18.50
CA SER A 395 4.85 -24.09 18.72
C SER A 395 4.72 -24.33 20.23
N PHE A 396 3.81 -25.23 20.63
CA PHE A 396 3.79 -25.69 22.03
C PHE A 396 5.15 -26.33 22.35
N ASP A 397 5.64 -26.12 23.57
CA ASP A 397 6.80 -26.86 24.05
C ASP A 397 6.40 -28.32 24.28
N ASN A 398 7.35 -29.25 24.15
CA ASN A 398 7.07 -30.68 24.32
C ASN A 398 6.47 -30.96 25.71
N GLU A 399 6.91 -30.26 26.76
CA GLU A 399 6.33 -30.39 28.11
C GLU A 399 4.82 -30.08 28.16
N GLN A 400 4.33 -29.08 27.41
CA GLN A 400 2.90 -28.77 27.39
C GLN A 400 2.10 -29.83 26.62
N ILE A 401 2.71 -30.43 25.60
CA ILE A 401 2.11 -31.54 24.87
C ILE A 401 2.03 -32.75 25.81
N ASP A 402 3.12 -33.06 26.51
CA ASP A 402 3.20 -34.17 27.45
C ASP A 402 2.20 -34.01 28.61
N ASP A 403 2.08 -32.82 29.20
CA ASP A 403 1.08 -32.51 30.22
C ASP A 403 -0.35 -32.61 29.69
N ALA A 404 -0.61 -32.18 28.45
CA ALA A 404 -1.92 -32.36 27.83
C ALA A 404 -2.25 -33.85 27.65
N MET A 405 -1.28 -34.67 27.24
CA MET A 405 -1.42 -36.12 27.07
C MET A 405 -1.70 -36.85 28.39
N LYS A 406 -1.25 -36.32 29.54
CA LYS A 406 -1.60 -36.88 30.87
C LYS A 406 -3.10 -36.84 31.17
N ASN A 407 -3.88 -35.99 30.50
CA ASN A 407 -5.34 -35.92 30.69
C ASN A 407 -6.12 -36.97 29.86
N LEU A 408 -5.43 -37.85 29.13
CA LEU A 408 -6.07 -38.90 28.35
C LEU A 408 -6.48 -40.13 29.17
N LEU A 409 -6.06 -40.22 30.44
CA LEU A 409 -6.32 -41.34 31.34
C LEU A 409 -6.95 -40.85 32.65
#